data_AF-A0AAV0AN33-F1
#
_entry.id   AF-A0AAV0AN33-F1
#
_cell.length_a   1.000
_cell.length_b   1.000
_cell.length_c   1.000
_cell.angle_alpha   90.00
_cell.angle_beta   90.00
_cell.angle_gamma   90.00
#
_symmetry.space_group_name_H-M   'P 1'
#
loop_
_entity.id
_entity.type
_entity.pdbx_description
1 polymer ?
#
loop_
_entity_poly.entity_id
_entity_poly.type
_entity_poly.pdbx_seq_one_letter_code
_entity_poly.pdbx_strand_id
1 'polypeptide(L)'
;MQIEPTALSSDKTPHFHLKRKLGSSWVYSSKLTILYLDVLTEIASAGTMLEHKNALLTGVGKASIGVKILKGLLSGRAHVIFRTSRYSRATVEYYQGIYQEVGSRGSRLTVVLFNEGSKQDVEGEISASIIVIVCKIISKLLFLSLVNYIYSTDKDKGLAMDLYNILPLSAIPENGREIDGLDDRSELADRVMLTNLIAQSSQKLLW
;
A
#
# COMPACT_ATOMS: atom_id res chain seq x y z
N MET A 1 -8.57 22.98 -28.39
CA MET A 1 -7.31 22.60 -29.05
C MET A 1 -7.23 21.08 -29.00
N GLN A 2 -7.52 20.41 -30.11
CA GLN A 2 -7.42 18.96 -30.19
C GLN A 2 -5.94 18.59 -30.13
N ILE A 3 -5.54 17.81 -29.13
CA ILE A 3 -4.18 17.28 -29.02
C ILE A 3 -4.18 16.01 -29.89
N GLU A 4 -3.53 16.10 -31.05
CA GLU A 4 -3.28 14.95 -31.92
C GLU A 4 -2.45 13.90 -31.15
N PRO A 5 -2.84 12.61 -31.15
CA PRO A 5 -2.06 11.56 -30.52
C PRO A 5 -0.69 11.50 -31.20
N THR A 6 0.39 11.69 -30.43
CA THR A 6 1.75 11.57 -30.97
C THR A 6 1.96 10.12 -31.43
N ALA A 7 1.92 9.89 -32.74
CA ALA A 7 2.16 8.58 -33.33
C ALA A 7 3.60 8.13 -33.01
N LEU A 8 3.73 7.17 -32.10
CA LEU A 8 5.00 6.54 -31.78
C LEU A 8 5.50 5.76 -33.00
N SER A 9 6.72 6.10 -33.49
CA SER A 9 7.39 5.35 -34.55
C SER A 9 7.51 3.87 -34.17
N SER A 10 7.13 2.96 -35.08
CA SER A 10 6.92 1.53 -34.83
C SER A 10 8.13 0.74 -34.30
N ASP A 11 9.33 1.34 -34.28
CA ASP A 11 10.59 0.66 -33.96
C ASP A 11 11.16 1.00 -32.56
N LYS A 12 10.57 1.96 -31.83
CA LYS A 12 11.09 2.37 -30.51
C LYS A 12 10.04 2.20 -29.43
N THR A 13 10.30 1.27 -28.51
CA THR A 13 9.49 1.12 -27.31
C THR A 13 9.73 2.31 -26.38
N PRO A 14 8.69 3.04 -25.92
CA PRO A 14 8.85 4.12 -24.97
C PRO A 14 9.42 3.64 -23.62
N HIS A 15 10.07 4.54 -22.87
CA HIS A 15 10.59 4.23 -21.54
C HIS A 15 9.48 3.75 -20.58
N PHE A 16 8.30 4.39 -20.63
CA PHE A 16 7.10 3.94 -19.93
C PHE A 16 6.16 3.28 -20.93
N HIS A 17 5.92 1.98 -20.77
CA HIS A 17 5.04 1.22 -21.65
C HIS A 17 4.27 0.15 -20.91
N LEU A 18 3.11 -0.20 -21.46
CA LEU A 18 2.28 -1.30 -20.97
C LEU A 18 2.43 -2.52 -21.87
N LYS A 19 2.36 -3.70 -21.24
CA LYS A 19 2.34 -5.00 -21.90
C LYS A 19 0.97 -5.64 -21.73
N ARG A 20 0.57 -6.44 -22.71
CA ARG A 20 -0.63 -7.30 -22.66
C ARG A 20 -0.20 -8.75 -22.63
N LYS A 21 -0.90 -9.56 -21.83
CA LYS A 21 -0.66 -11.01 -21.77
C LYS A 21 -1.26 -11.69 -23.00
N LEU A 22 -0.43 -12.45 -23.71
CA LEU A 22 -0.80 -13.29 -24.84
C LEU A 22 -0.23 -14.70 -24.58
N GLY A 23 -1.12 -15.63 -24.25
CA GLY A 23 -0.75 -16.95 -23.74
C GLY A 23 0.12 -16.82 -22.47
N SER A 24 1.34 -17.36 -22.54
CA SER A 24 2.33 -17.31 -21.46
C SER A 24 3.28 -16.11 -21.53
N SER A 25 3.16 -15.26 -22.57
CA SER A 25 4.10 -14.15 -22.82
C SER A 25 3.47 -12.78 -22.59
N TRP A 26 4.30 -11.80 -22.22
CA TRP A 26 3.91 -10.39 -22.10
C TRP A 26 4.46 -9.61 -23.29
N VAL A 27 3.56 -9.13 -24.15
CA VAL A 27 3.93 -8.43 -25.39
C VAL A 27 3.58 -6.95 -25.28
N TYR A 28 4.44 -6.08 -25.83
CA TYR A 28 4.18 -4.64 -25.88
C TYR A 28 2.84 -4.34 -26.54
N SER A 29 2.09 -3.40 -25.96
CA SER A 29 0.82 -2.93 -26.49
C SER A 29 0.89 -1.42 -26.70
N SER A 30 0.98 -0.99 -27.97
CA SER A 30 0.96 0.42 -28.33
C SER A 30 -0.33 1.10 -27.88
N LYS A 31 -1.48 0.46 -28.12
CA LYS A 31 -2.80 0.97 -27.72
C LYS A 31 -2.90 1.25 -26.21
N LEU A 32 -2.46 0.30 -25.37
CA LEU A 32 -2.50 0.49 -23.92
C LEU A 32 -1.48 1.53 -23.46
N THR A 33 -0.32 1.57 -24.09
CA THR A 33 0.74 2.54 -23.76
C THR A 33 0.30 3.97 -24.08
N ILE A 34 -0.32 4.20 -25.24
CA ILE A 34 -0.85 5.51 -25.63
C ILE A 34 -1.90 5.96 -24.61
N LEU A 35 -2.90 5.10 -24.32
CA LEU A 35 -3.92 5.40 -23.33
C LEU A 35 -3.32 5.75 -21.95
N TYR A 36 -2.30 5.01 -21.52
CA TYR A 36 -1.61 5.27 -20.26
C TYR A 36 -0.90 6.63 -20.25
N LEU A 37 -0.19 6.98 -21.33
CA LEU A 37 0.52 8.25 -21.45
C LEU A 37 -0.45 9.44 -21.56
N ASP A 38 -1.58 9.27 -22.24
CA ASP A 38 -2.63 10.28 -22.32
C ASP A 38 -3.19 10.59 -20.93
N VAL A 39 -3.52 9.55 -20.16
CA VAL A 39 -3.98 9.70 -18.76
C VAL A 39 -2.90 10.34 -17.88
N LEU A 40 -1.63 9.97 -18.04
CA LEU A 40 -0.54 10.62 -17.30
C LEU A 40 -0.43 12.12 -17.64
N THR A 41 -0.61 12.48 -18.90
CA THR A 41 -0.56 13.87 -19.36
C THR A 41 -1.73 14.69 -18.83
N GLU A 42 -2.92 14.08 -18.79
CA GLU A 42 -4.11 14.68 -18.18
C GLU A 42 -3.90 14.91 -16.68
N ILE A 43 -3.42 13.90 -15.94
CA ILE A 43 -3.12 14.02 -14.50
C ILE A 43 -2.05 15.08 -14.25
N ALA A 44 -1.03 15.18 -15.10
CA ALA A 44 0.02 16.20 -14.96
C ALA A 44 -0.51 17.62 -15.20
N SER A 45 -1.52 17.78 -16.05
CA SER A 45 -2.05 19.10 -16.44
C SER A 45 -3.18 19.57 -15.53
N ALA A 46 -4.15 18.70 -15.24
CA ALA A 46 -5.36 19.02 -14.48
C ALA A 46 -5.32 18.55 -13.02
N GLY A 47 -4.36 17.69 -12.67
CA GLY A 47 -4.35 16.99 -11.38
C GLY A 47 -5.34 15.83 -11.34
N THR A 48 -5.37 15.12 -10.21
CA THR A 48 -6.35 14.05 -9.97
C THR A 48 -6.94 14.19 -8.58
N MET A 49 -8.25 13.96 -8.47
CA MET A 49 -8.95 13.91 -7.18
C MET A 49 -9.17 12.45 -6.79
N LEU A 50 -8.76 12.13 -5.57
CA LEU A 50 -8.86 10.84 -4.91
C LEU A 50 -9.76 10.94 -3.67
N GLU A 51 -10.73 11.85 -3.71
CA GLU A 51 -11.70 12.03 -2.64
C GLU A 51 -12.47 10.73 -2.41
N HIS A 52 -12.71 10.41 -1.14
CA HIS A 52 -13.33 9.16 -0.70
C HIS A 52 -12.57 7.88 -1.08
N LYS A 53 -11.31 8.00 -1.53
CA LYS A 53 -10.44 6.84 -1.73
C LYS A 53 -9.63 6.57 -0.47
N ASN A 54 -9.78 5.37 0.06
CA ASN A 54 -9.00 4.88 1.18
C ASN A 54 -7.82 4.05 0.65
N ALA A 55 -6.59 4.44 1.00
CA ALA A 55 -5.39 3.76 0.54
C ALA A 55 -4.59 3.22 1.73
N LEU A 56 -4.21 1.95 1.66
CA LEU A 56 -3.28 1.33 2.61
C LEU A 56 -1.87 1.30 1.99
N LEU A 57 -0.89 1.93 2.63
CA LEU A 57 0.51 1.86 2.22
C LEU A 57 1.38 1.15 3.24
N THR A 58 2.29 0.34 2.73
CA THR A 58 3.38 -0.23 3.52
C THR A 58 4.73 0.20 2.95
N GLY A 59 5.81 0.07 3.73
CA GLY A 59 7.15 0.48 3.29
C GLY A 59 7.36 2.00 3.16
N VAL A 60 6.59 2.79 3.91
CA VAL A 60 6.73 4.26 3.89
C VAL A 60 7.81 4.65 4.90
N GLY A 61 9.07 4.61 4.48
CA GLY A 61 10.23 5.06 5.24
C GLY A 61 10.61 6.50 4.91
N LYS A 62 11.29 7.21 5.84
CA LYS A 62 11.87 8.53 5.57
C LYS A 62 12.86 8.36 4.40
N ALA A 63 12.60 9.02 3.26
CA ALA A 63 13.29 8.86 1.97
C ALA A 63 12.91 7.65 1.08
N SER A 64 11.81 6.94 1.35
CA SER A 64 11.28 5.96 0.39
C SER A 64 10.39 6.61 -0.69
N ILE A 65 10.21 5.91 -1.81
CA ILE A 65 9.23 6.29 -2.85
C ILE A 65 7.81 6.39 -2.27
N GLY A 66 7.51 5.62 -1.22
CA GLY A 66 6.24 5.65 -0.51
C GLY A 66 5.91 7.03 0.06
N VAL A 67 6.90 7.84 0.46
CA VAL A 67 6.66 9.21 0.95
C VAL A 67 6.17 10.12 -0.17
N LYS A 68 6.69 9.97 -1.39
CA LYS A 68 6.24 10.78 -2.54
C LYS A 68 4.82 10.40 -2.94
N ILE A 69 4.51 9.11 -2.92
CA ILE A 69 3.15 8.61 -3.16
C ILE A 69 2.19 9.12 -2.07
N LEU A 70 2.59 9.02 -0.79
CA LEU A 70 1.82 9.54 0.34
C LEU A 70 1.46 11.03 0.15
N LYS A 71 2.45 11.85 -0.23
CA LYS A 71 2.21 13.27 -0.51
C LYS A 71 1.16 13.47 -1.60
N GLY A 72 1.28 12.76 -2.72
CA GLY A 72 0.32 12.83 -3.83
C GLY A 72 -1.09 12.41 -3.45
N LEU A 73 -1.23 11.31 -2.68
CA LEU A 73 -2.52 10.82 -2.20
C LEU A 73 -3.20 11.82 -1.26
N LEU A 74 -2.44 12.40 -0.33
CA LEU A 74 -2.96 13.40 0.62
C LEU A 74 -3.37 14.68 -0.09
N SER A 75 -2.58 15.18 -1.05
CA SER A 75 -2.98 16.32 -1.88
C SER A 75 -4.24 16.03 -2.69
N GLY A 76 -4.40 14.79 -3.16
CA GLY A 76 -5.60 14.30 -3.85
C GLY A 76 -6.84 14.10 -2.97
N ARG A 77 -6.85 14.47 -1.67
CA ARG A 77 -7.98 14.28 -0.74
C ARG A 77 -8.27 12.83 -0.35
N ALA A 78 -7.29 11.94 -0.51
CA ALA A 78 -7.43 10.56 -0.07
C ALA A 78 -7.37 10.42 1.46
N HIS A 79 -7.99 9.37 2.00
CA HIS A 79 -7.68 8.90 3.35
C HIS A 79 -6.57 7.86 3.23
N VAL A 80 -5.40 8.21 3.75
CA VAL A 80 -4.23 7.35 3.72
C VAL A 80 -4.00 6.72 5.07
N ILE A 81 -4.00 5.39 5.10
CA ILE A 81 -3.53 4.58 6.21
C ILE A 81 -2.13 4.10 5.81
N PHE A 82 -1.11 4.40 6.61
CA PHE A 82 0.20 3.86 6.34
C PHE A 82 0.83 3.23 7.58
N ARG A 83 1.69 2.28 7.28
CA ARG A 83 2.38 1.45 8.24
C ARG A 83 3.75 1.99 8.60
N THR A 84 4.09 1.94 9.89
CA THR A 84 5.49 2.05 10.33
C THR A 84 5.84 0.92 11.29
N SER A 85 6.94 0.22 11.02
CA SER A 85 7.56 -0.71 11.98
C SER A 85 8.44 0.00 13.01
N ARG A 86 8.71 1.31 12.81
CA ARG A 86 9.55 2.15 13.68
C ARG A 86 8.75 3.35 14.18
N TYR A 87 7.84 3.11 15.11
CA TYR A 87 7.09 4.17 15.76
C TYR A 87 7.97 4.88 16.79
N SER A 88 8.13 6.18 16.59
CA SER A 88 8.82 7.06 17.52
C SER A 88 8.20 8.44 17.40
N ARG A 89 8.36 9.28 18.43
CA ARG A 89 7.92 10.68 18.38
C ARG A 89 8.47 11.41 17.16
N ALA A 90 9.76 11.24 16.87
CA ALA A 90 10.41 11.82 15.70
C ALA A 90 9.85 11.28 14.36
N THR A 91 9.33 10.04 14.33
CA THR A 91 8.65 9.49 13.15
C THR A 91 7.28 10.14 12.98
N VAL A 92 6.51 10.27 14.07
CA VAL A 92 5.17 10.88 14.04
C VAL A 92 5.24 12.36 13.67
N GLU A 93 6.14 13.13 14.28
CA GLU A 93 6.35 14.56 13.97
C GLU A 93 6.72 14.77 12.51
N TYR A 94 7.53 13.89 11.92
CA TYR A 94 7.85 13.93 10.50
C TYR A 94 6.61 13.76 9.60
N TYR A 95 5.75 12.78 9.90
CA TYR A 95 4.54 12.54 9.11
C TYR A 95 3.46 13.58 9.37
N GLN A 96 3.39 14.12 10.58
CA GLN A 96 2.55 15.27 10.90
C GLN A 96 2.97 16.49 10.09
N GLY A 97 4.28 16.77 9.98
CA GLY A 97 4.80 17.85 9.14
C GLY A 97 4.42 17.68 7.67
N ILE A 98 4.50 16.45 7.14
CA ILE A 98 4.02 16.15 5.78
C ILE A 98 2.52 16.47 5.64
N TYR A 99 1.69 16.02 6.57
CA TYR A 99 0.25 16.27 6.51
C TYR A 99 -0.08 17.77 6.59
N GLN A 100 0.66 18.53 7.40
CA GLN A 100 0.52 19.99 7.48
C GLN A 100 0.95 20.69 6.17
N GLU A 101 1.97 20.16 5.47
CA GLU A 101 2.48 20.72 4.23
C GLU A 101 1.53 20.46 3.04
N VAL A 102 0.98 19.25 2.91
CA VAL A 102 0.30 18.82 1.66
C VAL A 102 -1.12 18.29 1.84
N GLY A 103 -1.61 18.17 3.08
CA GLY A 103 -2.93 17.67 3.39
C GLY A 103 -4.02 18.60 2.88
N SER A 104 -4.82 18.14 1.92
CA SER A 104 -5.94 18.91 1.38
C SER A 104 -7.21 18.69 2.20
N ARG A 105 -8.19 19.58 2.04
CA ARG A 105 -9.48 19.49 2.74
C ARG A 105 -10.14 18.14 2.48
N GLY A 106 -10.51 17.43 3.55
CA GLY A 106 -11.12 16.10 3.45
C GLY A 106 -10.11 14.94 3.43
N SER A 107 -8.82 15.21 3.20
CA SER A 107 -7.78 14.20 3.36
C SER A 107 -7.62 13.79 4.83
N ARG A 108 -7.20 12.55 5.08
CA ARG A 108 -6.92 12.03 6.41
C ARG A 108 -5.66 11.19 6.38
N LEU A 109 -4.90 11.23 7.48
CA LEU A 109 -3.70 10.43 7.66
C LEU A 109 -3.81 9.60 8.94
N THR A 110 -3.71 8.28 8.81
CA THR A 110 -3.72 7.34 9.94
C THR A 110 -2.41 6.57 9.98
N VAL A 111 -1.72 6.63 11.12
CA VAL A 111 -0.47 5.90 11.36
C VAL A 111 -0.78 4.65 12.17
N VAL A 112 -0.40 3.48 11.65
CA VAL A 112 -0.60 2.19 12.34
C VAL A 112 0.73 1.49 12.59
N LEU A 113 0.88 0.99 13.82
CA LEU A 113 1.94 0.09 14.23
C LEU A 113 1.62 -1.33 13.76
N PHE A 114 2.51 -1.93 12.97
CA PHE A 114 2.25 -3.23 12.36
C PHE A 114 3.61 -3.88 12.00
N ASN A 115 3.79 -5.20 12.13
CA ASN A 115 5.00 -5.96 11.71
C ASN A 115 4.74 -6.93 10.53
N GLU A 116 5.43 -6.78 9.38
CA GLU A 116 5.08 -7.56 8.16
C GLU A 116 5.58 -8.97 8.22
N GLY A 117 6.63 -9.23 8.99
CA GLY A 117 7.12 -10.60 9.16
C GLY A 117 6.20 -11.41 10.07
N SER A 118 5.38 -10.74 10.88
CA SER A 118 4.46 -11.39 11.80
C SER A 118 3.22 -11.87 11.06
N LYS A 119 3.10 -13.18 10.90
CA LYS A 119 1.86 -13.82 10.45
C LYS A 119 0.70 -13.46 11.38
N GLN A 120 0.93 -13.32 12.69
CA GLN A 120 -0.09 -12.87 13.64
C GLN A 120 -0.45 -11.40 13.49
N ASP A 121 0.42 -10.54 13.00
CA ASP A 121 -0.01 -9.18 12.72
C ASP A 121 -0.86 -9.25 11.44
N VAL A 122 -0.33 -9.89 10.40
CA VAL A 122 -0.95 -9.99 9.07
C VAL A 122 -2.28 -10.74 9.11
N GLU A 123 -2.42 -11.73 9.99
CA GLU A 123 -3.59 -12.62 10.13
C GLU A 123 -4.29 -12.51 11.50
N GLY A 124 -3.72 -11.86 12.51
CA GLY A 124 -4.36 -11.33 13.74
C GLY A 124 -4.04 -11.96 15.12
N GLU A 125 -3.21 -11.30 15.95
CA GLU A 125 -3.32 -11.11 17.41
C GLU A 125 -2.69 -9.76 17.80
N ILE A 126 -3.46 -8.84 18.41
CA ILE A 126 -2.90 -7.76 19.22
C ILE A 126 -3.50 -7.91 20.62
N SER A 127 -2.64 -8.20 21.58
CA SER A 127 -2.90 -8.01 23.00
C SER A 127 -3.02 -6.52 23.28
N ALA A 128 -4.23 -5.98 23.17
CA ALA A 128 -4.58 -4.76 23.89
C ALA A 128 -4.64 -5.14 25.38
N SER A 129 -3.49 -5.03 26.06
CA SER A 129 -3.48 -5.09 27.52
C SER A 129 -4.32 -3.93 28.04
N ILE A 130 -5.26 -4.26 28.92
CA ILE A 130 -6.29 -3.43 29.58
C ILE A 130 -7.66 -3.51 28.88
N ILE A 131 -8.57 -4.27 29.52
CA ILE A 131 -10.00 -4.47 29.23
C ILE A 131 -10.27 -5.51 28.13
N VAL A 132 -10.29 -6.80 28.50
CA VAL A 132 -11.44 -7.72 28.38
C VAL A 132 -11.01 -9.05 29.02
N ILE A 133 -11.28 -9.19 30.32
CA ILE A 133 -11.15 -10.46 31.06
C ILE A 133 -12.36 -11.40 30.83
N VAL A 134 -13.35 -11.01 30.02
CA VAL A 134 -14.68 -11.65 30.09
C VAL A 134 -15.04 -12.55 28.89
N CYS A 135 -14.42 -12.45 27.72
CA CYS A 135 -14.91 -13.16 26.51
C CYS A 135 -14.15 -14.45 26.13
N LYS A 136 -13.51 -15.13 27.08
CA LYS A 136 -12.62 -16.28 26.77
C LYS A 136 -13.32 -17.64 26.54
N ILE A 137 -14.66 -17.72 26.45
CA ILE A 137 -15.37 -19.02 26.46
C ILE A 137 -16.24 -19.33 25.23
N ILE A 138 -16.63 -18.36 24.38
CA ILE A 138 -17.44 -18.68 23.19
C ILE A 138 -16.91 -17.94 21.96
N SER A 139 -15.90 -18.52 21.30
CA SER A 139 -15.93 -18.75 19.85
C SER A 139 -14.56 -19.24 19.42
N LYS A 140 -14.54 -20.51 19.03
CA LYS A 140 -13.43 -21.20 18.40
C LYS A 140 -13.44 -20.79 16.92
N LEU A 141 -13.04 -19.55 16.62
CA LEU A 141 -12.74 -19.12 15.26
C LEU A 141 -11.65 -18.05 15.31
N LEU A 142 -10.43 -18.55 15.14
CA LEU A 142 -9.24 -17.84 14.68
C LEU A 142 -9.60 -16.80 13.60
N PHE A 143 -8.82 -15.72 13.50
CA PHE A 143 -8.66 -14.79 12.37
C PHE A 143 -8.98 -13.31 12.67
N LEU A 144 -8.03 -12.46 12.24
CA LEU A 144 -8.15 -11.08 11.75
C LEU A 144 -7.97 -9.93 12.75
N SER A 145 -6.88 -9.15 12.57
CA SER A 145 -6.64 -7.90 13.33
C SER A 145 -6.55 -6.64 12.45
N LEU A 146 -5.65 -6.54 11.47
CA LEU A 146 -5.52 -5.29 10.69
C LEU A 146 -6.63 -5.10 9.66
N VAL A 147 -6.88 -6.11 8.83
CA VAL A 147 -7.97 -6.04 7.85
C VAL A 147 -9.29 -5.89 8.59
N ASN A 148 -9.49 -6.62 9.69
CA ASN A 148 -10.63 -6.40 10.56
C ASN A 148 -10.69 -4.99 11.16
N TYR A 149 -9.58 -4.42 11.64
CA TYR A 149 -9.58 -3.06 12.17
C TYR A 149 -10.02 -2.05 11.10
N ILE A 150 -9.56 -2.22 9.87
CA ILE A 150 -9.92 -1.33 8.76
C ILE A 150 -11.40 -1.49 8.38
N TYR A 151 -11.88 -2.72 8.23
CA TYR A 151 -13.23 -3.02 7.74
C TYR A 151 -14.31 -3.09 8.84
N SER A 152 -13.94 -3.20 10.11
CA SER A 152 -14.89 -3.36 11.22
C SER A 152 -15.76 -2.12 11.36
N THR A 153 -17.07 -2.34 11.47
CA THR A 153 -18.10 -1.32 11.68
C THR A 153 -18.29 -0.94 13.15
N ASP A 154 -17.55 -1.58 14.05
CA ASP A 154 -17.55 -1.26 15.48
C ASP A 154 -16.96 0.14 15.70
N LYS A 155 -17.76 1.05 16.25
CA LYS A 155 -17.40 2.47 16.40
C LYS A 155 -16.23 2.68 17.36
N ASP A 156 -16.00 1.75 18.29
CA ASP A 156 -14.96 1.89 19.30
C ASP A 156 -13.65 1.15 18.90
N LYS A 157 -13.70 0.26 17.90
CA LYS A 157 -12.61 -0.68 17.59
C LYS A 157 -12.31 -0.84 16.10
N GLY A 158 -13.00 -0.14 15.21
CA GLY A 158 -12.83 -0.26 13.77
C GLY A 158 -12.84 1.09 13.06
N LEU A 159 -12.36 1.11 11.83
CA LEU A 159 -12.38 2.30 10.97
C LEU A 159 -13.60 2.34 10.04
N ALA A 160 -14.31 1.22 9.86
CA ALA A 160 -15.44 1.07 8.95
C ALA A 160 -15.13 1.57 7.53
N MET A 161 -13.93 1.26 7.04
CA MET A 161 -13.39 1.73 5.78
C MET A 161 -13.27 0.60 4.77
N ASP A 162 -13.71 0.86 3.54
CA ASP A 162 -13.41 0.00 2.40
C ASP A 162 -12.14 0.50 1.68
N LEU A 163 -11.16 -0.38 1.45
CA LEU A 163 -9.88 -0.03 0.84
C LEU A 163 -9.98 -0.01 -0.69
N TYR A 164 -9.77 1.18 -1.26
CA TYR A 164 -9.68 1.33 -2.71
C TYR A 164 -8.40 0.68 -3.25
N ASN A 165 -7.24 0.99 -2.68
CA ASN A 165 -5.94 0.47 -3.12
C ASN A 165 -5.04 0.03 -1.95
N ILE A 166 -4.23 -1.01 -2.18
CA ILE A 166 -3.15 -1.45 -1.29
C ILE A 166 -1.84 -1.29 -2.05
N LEU A 167 -0.86 -0.60 -1.45
CA LEU A 167 0.48 -0.38 -2.01
C LEU A 167 1.53 -1.00 -1.08
N PRO A 168 1.90 -2.26 -1.32
CA PRO A 168 2.83 -2.98 -0.47
C PRO A 168 4.26 -2.72 -0.92
N LEU A 169 4.89 -1.67 -0.38
CA LEU A 169 6.26 -1.26 -0.74
C LEU A 169 7.30 -1.63 0.33
N SER A 170 6.87 -2.39 1.33
CA SER A 170 7.77 -2.88 2.38
C SER A 170 8.75 -3.90 1.83
N ALA A 171 10.01 -3.74 2.21
CA ALA A 171 11.08 -4.65 1.85
C ALA A 171 12.16 -4.64 2.94
N ILE A 172 12.93 -5.72 3.02
CA ILE A 172 14.12 -5.83 3.86
C ILE A 172 15.34 -5.87 2.93
N PRO A 173 16.36 -5.02 3.13
CA PRO A 173 17.56 -5.05 2.30
C PRO A 173 18.43 -6.28 2.63
N GLU A 174 18.92 -6.94 1.57
CA GLU A 174 19.59 -8.25 1.59
C GLU A 174 20.96 -8.20 0.88
N ASN A 175 21.67 -7.06 0.99
CA ASN A 175 22.88 -6.83 0.20
C ASN A 175 24.00 -7.85 0.51
N GLY A 176 24.65 -8.36 -0.54
CA GLY A 176 25.83 -9.21 -0.42
C GLY A 176 25.54 -10.67 -0.03
N ARG A 177 24.28 -11.12 -0.20
CA ARG A 177 23.89 -12.52 0.02
C ARG A 177 23.83 -13.24 -1.30
N GLU A 178 24.68 -14.25 -1.44
CA GLU A 178 24.64 -15.20 -2.56
C GLU A 178 23.84 -16.45 -2.16
N ILE A 179 23.71 -17.41 -3.07
CA ILE A 179 22.87 -18.60 -2.88
C ILE A 179 23.29 -19.49 -1.70
N ASP A 180 24.57 -19.47 -1.35
CA ASP A 180 25.16 -20.17 -0.20
C ASP A 180 25.03 -19.39 1.12
N GLY A 181 24.68 -18.10 1.05
CA GLY A 181 24.56 -17.18 2.18
C GLY A 181 23.12 -16.92 2.62
N LEU A 182 22.17 -17.79 2.26
CA LEU A 182 20.78 -17.70 2.70
C LEU A 182 20.67 -18.09 4.17
N ASP A 183 20.13 -17.19 4.98
CA ASP A 183 19.92 -17.37 6.41
C ASP A 183 18.50 -16.94 6.84
N ASP A 184 18.22 -16.99 8.14
CA ASP A 184 16.92 -16.63 8.73
C ASP A 184 16.41 -15.24 8.32
N ARG A 185 17.32 -14.28 8.03
CA ARG A 185 16.93 -12.94 7.58
C ARG A 185 16.44 -12.96 6.13
N SER A 186 16.95 -13.84 5.28
CA SER A 186 16.46 -14.02 3.91
C SER A 186 15.10 -14.68 3.90
N GLU A 187 14.87 -15.67 4.77
CA GLU A 187 13.53 -16.22 4.97
C GLU A 187 12.54 -15.14 5.44
N LEU A 188 12.93 -14.29 6.38
CA LEU A 188 12.10 -13.18 6.84
C LEU A 188 11.82 -12.17 5.73
N ALA A 189 12.82 -11.85 4.89
CA ALA A 189 12.67 -10.94 3.77
C ALA A 189 11.66 -11.48 2.76
N ASP A 190 11.74 -12.77 2.40
CA ASP A 190 10.78 -13.43 1.50
C ASP A 190 9.37 -13.49 2.09
N ARG A 191 9.24 -13.75 3.40
CA ARG A 191 7.94 -13.70 4.08
C ARG A 191 7.30 -12.33 3.97
N VAL A 192 8.06 -11.26 4.16
CA VAL A 192 7.59 -9.87 4.04
C VAL A 192 7.21 -9.55 2.59
N MET A 193 8.09 -9.86 1.64
CA MET A 193 7.95 -9.41 0.25
C MET A 193 7.02 -10.29 -0.61
N LEU A 194 6.76 -11.54 -0.22
CA LEU A 194 5.97 -12.48 -1.02
C LEU A 194 4.86 -13.16 -0.22
N THR A 195 5.19 -13.95 0.80
CA THR A 195 4.18 -14.82 1.46
C THR A 195 3.08 -14.00 2.12
N ASN A 196 3.44 -13.01 2.93
CA ASN A 196 2.48 -12.18 3.64
C ASN A 196 1.83 -11.14 2.72
N LEU A 197 2.49 -10.77 1.62
CA LEU A 197 1.89 -9.98 0.55
C LEU A 197 0.72 -10.73 -0.11
N ILE A 198 0.92 -12.02 -0.46
CA ILE A 198 -0.14 -12.85 -1.03
C ILE A 198 -1.30 -13.00 -0.03
N ALA A 199 -1.00 -13.21 1.26
CA ALA A 199 -2.01 -13.31 2.30
C ALA A 199 -2.87 -12.03 2.40
N GLN A 200 -2.24 -10.85 2.39
CA GLN A 200 -2.95 -9.56 2.39
C GLN A 200 -3.81 -9.37 1.14
N SER A 201 -3.27 -9.69 -0.04
CA SER A 201 -3.99 -9.51 -1.31
C SER A 201 -5.20 -10.44 -1.45
N SER A 202 -5.07 -11.68 -0.97
CA SER A 202 -6.15 -12.67 -0.99
C SER A 202 -7.31 -12.26 -0.09
N GLN A 203 -7.04 -11.59 1.04
CA GLN A 203 -8.09 -11.11 1.93
C GLN A 203 -8.95 -10.01 1.31
N LYS A 204 -8.40 -9.17 0.43
CA LYS A 204 -9.20 -8.17 -0.31
C LYS A 204 -10.18 -8.81 -1.30
N LEU A 205 -9.86 -9.99 -1.83
CA LEU A 205 -10.70 -10.70 -2.82
C LEU A 205 -11.82 -11.53 -2.18
N LEU A 206 -11.80 -11.72 -0.85
CA LEU A 206 -12.77 -12.53 -0.11
C LEU A 206 -13.94 -11.71 0.46
N TRP A 207 -13.96 -10.40 0.24
CA TRP A 207 -15.02 -9.47 0.65
C TRP A 207 -15.45 -8.61 -0.53
#